data_AF-A0A928SPP4-F1
#
_entry.id   AF-A0A928SPP4-F1
#
_cell.length_a   1.000
_cell.length_b   1.000
_cell.length_c   1.000
_cell.angle_alpha   90.00
_cell.angle_beta   90.00
_cell.angle_gamma   90.00
#
_symmetry.space_group_name_H-M   'P 1'
#
loop_
_entity.id
_entity.type
_entity.pdbx_description
1 polymer ?
#
loop_
_entity_poly.entity_id
_entity_poly.type
_entity_poly.pdbx_seq_one_letter_code
_entity_poly.pdbx_strand_id
1 'polypeptide(L)'
;MAPLSAPITWLALLAATTLGAGELDQVRAHVTGGLLGDHNYRLVVQTYAPGSVDDQGRLAPRARPLGSMQRAVTGDELSRGVSVSVVQVRADGADPVVVAWVERGDPTLELDALTARPQPEALIGVSRAQPGERAHVVLG
;
A
#
# COMPACT_ATOMS: atom_id res chain seq x y z
N MET A 1 -32.71 -18.21 -5.11
CA MET A 1 -31.89 -17.04 -5.47
C MET A 1 -30.45 -17.44 -5.21
N ALA A 2 -29.71 -17.84 -6.25
CA ALA A 2 -28.32 -18.31 -6.11
C ALA A 2 -27.36 -17.11 -6.18
N PRO A 3 -26.28 -17.04 -5.38
CA PRO A 3 -25.30 -15.98 -5.53
C PRO A 3 -24.55 -16.16 -6.86
N LEU A 4 -24.42 -15.06 -7.60
CA LEU A 4 -23.59 -15.00 -8.80
C LEU A 4 -22.13 -15.22 -8.39
N SER A 5 -21.56 -16.36 -8.81
CA SER A 5 -20.15 -16.67 -8.62
C SER A 5 -19.31 -15.62 -9.35
N ALA A 6 -18.55 -14.81 -8.62
CA ALA A 6 -17.61 -13.87 -9.22
C ALA A 6 -16.58 -14.65 -10.06
N PRO A 7 -16.11 -14.11 -11.20
CA PRO A 7 -15.12 -14.80 -12.03
C PRO A 7 -13.86 -15.07 -11.22
N ILE A 8 -13.49 -16.35 -11.08
CA ILE A 8 -12.28 -16.78 -10.39
C ILE A 8 -11.09 -16.37 -11.25
N THR A 9 -10.41 -15.30 -10.84
CA THR A 9 -9.18 -14.84 -11.48
C THR A 9 -8.08 -15.89 -11.30
N TRP A 10 -7.28 -16.14 -12.34
CA TRP A 10 -6.20 -17.15 -12.33
C TRP A 10 -5.23 -16.99 -11.15
N LEU A 11 -4.98 -15.75 -10.72
CA LEU A 11 -4.17 -15.42 -9.54
C LEU A 11 -4.79 -15.91 -8.22
N ALA A 12 -6.12 -15.88 -8.10
CA ALA A 12 -6.83 -16.36 -6.91
C ALA A 12 -6.73 -17.88 -6.79
N LEU A 13 -6.82 -18.60 -7.91
CA LEU A 13 -6.65 -20.05 -7.94
C LEU A 13 -5.19 -20.47 -7.65
N LEU A 14 -4.21 -19.72 -8.18
CA LEU A 14 -2.80 -19.96 -7.89
C LEU A 14 -2.53 -19.77 -6.39
N ALA A 15 -2.99 -18.67 -5.80
CA ALA A 15 -2.82 -18.39 -4.37
C ALA A 15 -3.46 -19.45 -3.47
N ALA A 16 -4.69 -19.88 -3.79
CA ALA A 16 -5.40 -20.92 -3.04
C ALA A 16 -4.65 -22.27 -3.06
N THR A 17 -4.01 -22.60 -4.18
CA THR A 17 -3.32 -23.89 -4.36
C THR A 17 -1.87 -23.87 -3.88
N THR A 18 -1.16 -22.74 -3.93
CA THR A 18 0.27 -22.67 -3.55
C THR A 18 0.50 -22.29 -2.09
N LEU A 19 -0.40 -21.50 -1.49
CA LEU A 19 -0.18 -20.94 -0.16
C LEU A 19 -1.11 -21.50 0.92
N GLY A 20 -2.19 -22.19 0.54
CA GLY A 20 -3.29 -22.49 1.47
C GLY A 20 -3.86 -21.22 2.14
N ALA A 21 -3.58 -20.05 1.57
CA ALA A 21 -3.83 -18.74 2.15
C ALA A 21 -5.17 -18.19 1.66
N GLY A 22 -5.84 -17.49 2.59
CA GLY A 22 -7.14 -16.86 2.38
C GLY A 22 -7.19 -15.88 1.22
N GLU A 23 -8.41 -15.45 0.91
CA GLU A 23 -8.76 -14.57 -0.21
C GLU A 23 -7.73 -13.44 -0.43
N LEU A 24 -7.25 -13.31 -1.68
CA LEU A 24 -6.48 -12.13 -2.10
C LEU A 24 -7.43 -10.97 -2.37
N ASP A 25 -6.99 -9.76 -1.99
CA ASP A 25 -7.72 -8.53 -2.22
C ASP A 25 -6.81 -7.46 -2.85
N GLN A 26 -7.40 -6.45 -3.47
CA GLN A 26 -6.71 -5.34 -4.12
C GLN A 26 -7.14 -4.01 -3.53
N VAL A 27 -6.21 -3.31 -2.88
CA VAL A 27 -6.43 -1.97 -2.34
C VAL A 27 -5.94 -0.93 -3.33
N ARG A 28 -6.81 -0.01 -3.74
CA ARG A 28 -6.45 1.13 -4.58
C ARG A 28 -6.11 2.32 -3.71
N ALA A 29 -4.98 2.95 -3.96
CA ALA A 29 -4.60 4.18 -3.28
C ALA A 29 -4.29 5.31 -4.27
N HIS A 30 -4.58 6.54 -3.86
CA HIS A 30 -4.15 7.76 -4.51
C HIS A 30 -3.20 8.47 -3.55
N VAL A 31 -1.93 8.61 -3.94
CA VAL A 31 -0.91 9.21 -3.11
C VAL A 31 -0.58 10.60 -3.65
N THR A 32 -0.72 11.61 -2.82
CA THR A 32 -0.36 13.00 -3.13
C THR A 32 0.69 13.51 -2.15
N GLY A 33 1.64 14.30 -2.62
CA GLY A 33 2.62 14.99 -1.77
C GLY A 33 2.62 16.49 -2.05
N GLY A 34 3.14 17.27 -1.10
CA GLY A 34 3.38 18.70 -1.31
C GLY A 34 4.46 18.97 -2.37
N LEU A 35 4.90 20.23 -2.46
CA LEU A 35 5.97 20.68 -3.38
C LEU A 35 7.31 20.02 -3.04
N LEU A 36 7.45 18.78 -3.49
CA LEU A 36 8.68 18.03 -3.54
C LEU A 36 9.49 18.59 -4.72
N GLY A 37 10.80 18.77 -4.51
CA GLY A 37 11.69 19.26 -5.56
C GLY A 37 11.72 18.34 -6.79
N ASP A 38 12.36 18.82 -7.85
CA ASP A 38 12.55 18.06 -9.09
C ASP A 38 13.61 16.96 -8.92
N HIS A 39 13.20 15.89 -8.25
CA HIS A 39 14.02 14.71 -7.96
C HIS A 39 13.22 13.45 -8.24
N ASN A 40 13.95 12.35 -8.47
CA ASN A 40 13.38 11.02 -8.43
C ASN A 40 13.21 10.58 -6.98
N TYR A 41 12.06 9.98 -6.73
CA TYR A 41 11.67 9.40 -5.46
C TYR A 41 11.26 7.95 -5.66
N ARG A 42 11.55 7.16 -4.63
CA ARG A 42 11.00 5.83 -4.46
C ARG A 42 9.75 5.96 -3.60
N LEU A 43 8.59 5.77 -4.22
CA LEU A 43 7.32 5.63 -3.51
C LEU A 43 7.17 4.19 -3.04
N VAL A 44 7.01 3.99 -1.74
CA VAL A 44 6.64 2.71 -1.15
C VAL A 44 5.24 2.82 -0.57
N VAL A 45 4.41 1.83 -0.85
CA VAL A 45 3.05 1.74 -0.31
C VAL A 45 2.86 0.35 0.29
N GLN A 46 2.44 0.32 1.55
CA GLN A 46 2.14 -0.90 2.29
C GLN A 46 0.74 -0.83 2.86
N THR A 47 0.09 -1.99 2.96
CA THR A 47 -1.19 -2.13 3.66
C THR A 47 -1.03 -2.92 4.93
N TYR A 48 -1.84 -2.62 5.93
CA TYR A 48 -1.74 -3.17 7.27
C TYR A 48 -3.12 -3.45 7.86
N ALA A 49 -3.17 -4.32 8.86
CA ALA A 49 -4.39 -4.50 9.65
C ALA A 49 -4.73 -3.22 10.43
N PRO A 50 -6.01 -2.89 10.66
CA PRO A 50 -6.44 -1.62 11.25
C PRO A 50 -5.86 -1.26 12.63
N GLY A 51 -5.39 -2.24 13.42
CA GLY A 51 -4.70 -2.00 14.70
C GLY A 51 -3.18 -1.82 14.61
N SER A 52 -2.62 -1.78 13.40
CA SER A 52 -1.16 -1.70 13.20
C SER A 52 -0.61 -0.27 13.26
N VAL A 53 -1.50 0.72 13.25
CA VAL A 53 -1.17 2.13 13.31
C VAL A 53 -1.90 2.74 14.50
N ASP A 54 -1.20 3.50 15.32
CA ASP A 54 -1.78 4.17 16.48
C ASP A 54 -2.61 5.41 16.07
N ASP A 55 -3.25 6.06 17.04
CA ASP A 55 -4.06 7.26 16.83
C ASP A 55 -3.24 8.46 16.31
N GLN A 56 -1.90 8.39 16.40
CA GLN A 56 -0.97 9.40 15.91
C GLN A 56 -0.46 9.09 14.49
N GLY A 57 -0.98 8.05 13.84
CA GLY A 57 -0.55 7.65 12.50
C GLY A 57 0.79 6.92 12.48
N ARG A 58 1.31 6.46 13.63
CA ARG A 58 2.60 5.76 13.72
C ARG A 58 2.42 4.27 13.61
N LEU A 59 3.22 3.66 12.74
CA LEU A 59 3.29 2.22 12.59
C LEU A 59 3.85 1.55 13.85
N ALA A 60 3.18 0.52 14.33
CA ALA A 60 3.70 -0.31 15.41
C ALA A 60 5.05 -0.92 15.00
N PRO A 61 6.06 -1.00 15.89
CA PRO A 61 7.42 -1.43 15.56
C PRO A 61 7.55 -2.83 14.91
N ARG A 62 6.52 -3.67 15.06
CA ARG A 62 6.45 -5.03 14.50
C ARG A 62 5.21 -5.25 13.64
N ALA A 63 4.56 -4.18 13.19
CA ALA A 63 3.48 -4.28 12.22
C ALA A 63 3.97 -5.03 10.97
N ARG A 64 3.26 -6.10 10.61
CA ARG A 64 3.54 -6.87 9.40
C ARG A 64 2.61 -6.39 8.29
N PRO A 65 3.16 -5.95 7.14
CA PRO A 65 2.31 -5.58 6.01
C PRO A 65 1.50 -6.77 5.50
N LEU A 66 0.26 -6.52 5.08
CA LEU A 66 -0.62 -7.45 4.38
C LEU A 66 -0.31 -7.51 2.89
N GLY A 67 0.21 -6.41 2.35
CA GLY A 67 0.61 -6.24 0.95
C GLY A 67 1.57 -5.05 0.83
N SER A 68 2.30 -4.99 -0.28
CA SER A 68 3.21 -3.88 -0.56
C SER A 68 3.39 -3.66 -2.05
N MET A 69 3.79 -2.45 -2.44
CA MET A 69 4.31 -2.14 -3.75
C MET A 69 5.35 -1.02 -3.66
N GLN A 70 6.24 -0.94 -4.65
CA GLN A 70 7.11 0.21 -4.85
C GLN A 70 7.09 0.71 -6.29
N ARG A 71 7.32 2.02 -6.48
CA ARG A 71 7.36 2.67 -7.80
C ARG A 71 8.31 3.87 -7.79
N ALA A 72 9.03 4.07 -8.90
CA ALA A 72 9.75 5.32 -9.17
C ALA A 72 8.74 6.42 -9.53
N VAL A 73 8.84 7.57 -8.86
CA VAL A 73 7.99 8.74 -9.08
C VAL A 73 8.81 10.02 -9.02
N THR A 74 8.31 11.08 -9.64
CA THR A 74 8.86 12.44 -9.55
C THR A 74 8.06 13.31 -8.58
N GLY A 75 8.64 14.43 -8.13
CA GLY A 75 7.92 15.43 -7.33
C GLY A 75 6.66 15.95 -8.04
N ASP A 76 6.73 16.15 -9.36
CA ASP A 76 5.60 16.58 -10.19
C ASP A 76 4.49 15.52 -10.31
N GLU A 77 4.85 14.24 -10.37
CA GLU A 77 3.87 13.14 -10.31
C GLU A 77 3.17 13.08 -8.96
N LEU A 78 3.90 13.26 -7.86
CA LEU A 78 3.31 13.28 -6.51
C LEU A 78 2.44 14.51 -6.29
N SER A 79 2.81 15.66 -6.85
CA SER A 79 2.00 16.88 -6.80
C SER A 79 0.69 16.74 -7.56
N ARG A 80 0.68 16.01 -8.69
CA ARG A 80 -0.54 15.68 -9.45
C ARG A 80 -1.33 14.51 -8.86
N GLY A 81 -0.70 13.71 -8.02
CA GLY A 81 -1.26 12.51 -7.43
C GLY A 81 -0.98 11.24 -8.25
N VAL A 82 -0.46 10.23 -7.56
CA VAL A 82 -0.10 8.92 -8.13
C VAL A 82 -1.13 7.88 -7.72
N SER A 83 -1.78 7.26 -8.70
CA SER A 83 -2.72 6.16 -8.44
C SER A 83 -2.00 4.81 -8.50
N VAL A 84 -2.24 3.99 -7.49
CA VAL A 84 -1.53 2.73 -7.28
C VAL A 84 -2.48 1.65 -6.82
N SER A 85 -2.10 0.39 -7.02
CA SER A 85 -2.85 -0.76 -6.54
C SER A 85 -1.92 -1.72 -5.81
N VAL A 86 -2.30 -2.08 -4.60
CA VAL A 86 -1.56 -3.01 -3.74
C VAL A 86 -2.36 -4.30 -3.65
N VAL A 87 -1.75 -5.40 -4.07
CA VAL A 87 -2.29 -6.75 -3.83
C VAL A 87 -1.93 -7.14 -2.41
N GLN A 88 -2.92 -7.63 -1.66
CA GLN A 88 -2.74 -7.99 -0.26
C GLN A 88 -3.43 -9.31 0.07
N VAL A 89 -2.99 -9.93 1.16
CA VAL A 89 -3.73 -11.02 1.81
C VAL A 89 -4.84 -10.41 2.65
N ARG A 90 -6.09 -10.87 2.47
CA ARG A 90 -7.23 -10.36 3.23
C ARG A 90 -7.06 -10.70 4.71
N ALA A 91 -7.07 -9.69 5.57
CA ALA A 91 -7.14 -9.85 7.01
C ALA A 91 -8.59 -9.66 7.47
N ASP A 92 -9.20 -10.74 7.95
CA ASP A 92 -10.38 -10.82 8.83
C ASP A 92 -11.59 -9.88 8.54
N GLY A 93 -11.77 -9.46 7.29
CA GLY A 93 -12.91 -8.63 6.86
C GLY A 93 -12.87 -7.18 7.37
N ALA A 94 -11.76 -6.74 7.94
CA ALA A 94 -11.59 -5.38 8.44
C ALA A 94 -10.89 -4.47 7.43
N ASP A 95 -11.26 -3.20 7.44
CA ASP A 95 -10.73 -2.17 6.54
C ASP A 95 -9.23 -1.95 6.76
N PRO A 96 -8.38 -2.20 5.75
CA PRO A 96 -6.95 -2.10 5.92
C PRO A 96 -6.50 -0.65 6.02
N VAL A 97 -5.38 -0.43 6.69
CA VAL A 97 -4.69 0.86 6.74
C VAL A 97 -3.62 0.89 5.67
N VAL A 98 -3.66 1.90 4.81
CA VAL A 98 -2.65 2.19 3.79
C VAL A 98 -1.64 3.16 4.40
N VAL A 99 -0.37 2.77 4.35
CA VAL A 99 0.76 3.65 4.67
C VAL A 99 1.58 3.83 3.41
N ALA A 100 1.84 5.08 3.03
CA ALA A 100 2.72 5.41 1.93
C ALA A 100 3.84 6.33 2.43
N TRP A 101 5.03 6.17 1.86
CA TRP A 101 6.12 7.11 2.10
C TRP A 101 7.01 7.23 0.87
N VAL A 102 7.79 8.29 0.85
CA VAL A 102 8.76 8.54 -0.24
C VAL A 102 10.16 8.70 0.32
N GLU A 103 11.11 8.10 -0.39
CA GLU A 103 12.54 8.21 -0.17
C GLU A 103 13.18 8.84 -1.40
N ARG A 104 14.23 9.64 -1.22
CA ARG A 104 14.99 10.17 -2.37
C ARG A 104 15.75 9.06 -3.08
N GLY A 105 15.76 9.10 -4.40
CA GLY A 105 16.45 8.13 -5.26
C GLY A 105 15.50 7.15 -5.96
N ASP A 106 16.09 6.22 -6.71
CA ASP A 106 15.34 5.25 -7.49
C ASP A 106 15.05 3.97 -6.69
N PRO A 107 13.97 3.23 -7.00
CA PRO A 107 13.73 1.91 -6.43
C PRO A 107 14.90 0.98 -6.76
N THR A 108 15.52 0.38 -5.73
CA THR A 108 16.51 -0.67 -5.92
C THR A 108 15.82 -2.04 -5.87
N LEU A 109 16.26 -2.97 -6.72
CA LEU A 109 15.76 -4.35 -6.70
C LEU A 109 16.11 -5.10 -5.41
N GLU A 110 17.08 -4.59 -4.65
CA GLU A 110 17.54 -5.18 -3.39
C GLU A 110 16.58 -4.90 -2.22
N LEU A 111 15.84 -3.79 -2.26
CA LEU A 111 14.90 -3.42 -1.21
C LEU A 111 13.50 -3.90 -1.58
N ASP A 112 13.11 -5.06 -1.03
CA ASP A 112 11.74 -5.54 -1.10
C ASP A 112 10.80 -4.54 -0.41
N ALA A 113 9.77 -4.10 -1.14
CA ALA A 113 8.74 -3.21 -0.64
C ALA A 113 8.05 -3.78 0.60
N LEU A 114 8.05 -5.11 0.83
CA LEU A 114 7.42 -5.73 1.99
C LEU A 114 8.24 -5.56 3.28
N THR A 115 9.56 -5.49 3.17
CA THR A 115 10.47 -5.34 4.32
C THR A 115 10.94 -3.90 4.52
N ALA A 116 10.75 -3.05 3.52
CA ALA A 116 11.06 -1.63 3.57
C ALA A 116 10.41 -0.94 4.79
N ARG A 117 11.14 0.00 5.37
CA ARG A 117 10.70 0.86 6.47
C ARG A 117 11.11 2.30 6.15
N PRO A 118 10.26 3.29 6.49
CA PRO A 118 10.56 4.69 6.22
C PRO A 118 11.82 5.11 6.98
N GLN A 119 12.74 5.78 6.27
CA GLN A 119 13.88 6.46 6.87
C GLN A 119 13.41 7.66 7.71
N PRO A 120 14.22 8.15 8.67
CA PRO A 120 13.84 9.28 9.53
C PRO A 120 13.40 10.55 8.78
N GLU A 121 13.93 10.77 7.58
CA GLU A 121 13.63 11.91 6.70
C GLU A 121 12.55 11.62 5.65
N ALA A 122 11.96 10.43 5.64
CA ALA A 122 10.90 10.09 4.70
C ALA A 122 9.62 10.88 5.03
N LEU A 123 8.96 11.39 3.99
CA LEU A 123 7.60 11.94 4.13
C LEU A 123 6.62 10.78 4.15
N ILE A 124 5.73 10.74 5.14
CA ILE A 124 4.85 9.60 5.40
C ILE A 124 3.40 10.08 5.36
N GLY A 125 2.53 9.27 4.79
CA GLY A 125 1.09 9.46 4.81
C GLY A 125 0.38 8.19 5.22
N VAL A 126 -0.73 8.33 5.93
CA VAL A 126 -1.57 7.22 6.37
C VAL A 126 -3.02 7.49 6.00
N SER A 127 -3.71 6.48 5.49
CA SER A 127 -5.15 6.50 5.24
C SER A 127 -5.78 5.16 5.58
N ARG A 128 -7.00 5.16 6.08
CA ARG A 128 -7.84 3.96 6.09
C ARG A 128 -8.38 3.73 4.67
N ALA A 129 -8.40 2.49 4.20
CA ALA A 129 -9.07 2.12 2.98
C ALA A 129 -10.51 1.72 3.29
N GLN A 130 -11.46 2.21 2.51
CA GLN A 130 -12.85 1.75 2.57
C GLN A 130 -13.11 0.75 1.44
N PRO A 131 -13.98 -0.25 1.63
CA PRO A 131 -14.25 -1.25 0.60
C PRO A 131 -14.78 -0.62 -0.67
N GLY A 132 -14.18 -0.95 -1.82
CA GLY A 132 -14.59 -0.43 -3.13
C GLY A 132 -14.12 1.00 -3.44
N GLU A 133 -13.69 1.76 -2.44
CA GLU A 133 -13.18 3.12 -2.60
C GLU A 133 -11.66 3.14 -2.82
N ARG A 134 -11.15 4.31 -3.20
CA ARG A 134 -9.72 4.55 -3.30
C ARG A 134 -9.26 5.25 -2.02
N ALA A 135 -8.28 4.69 -1.32
CA ALA A 135 -7.67 5.35 -0.17
C ALA A 135 -6.92 6.61 -0.63
N HIS A 136 -7.15 7.75 0.01
CA HIS A 136 -6.47 9.00 -0.30
C HIS A 136 -5.37 9.26 0.73
N VAL A 137 -4.10 9.13 0.31
CA VAL A 137 -2.94 9.26 1.18
C VAL A 137 -2.23 10.57 0.87
N VAL A 138 -2.10 11.43 1.88
CA VAL A 138 -1.36 12.70 1.77
C VAL A 138 -0.04 12.54 2.51
N LEU A 139 1.07 12.77 1.81
CA LEU A 139 2.42 12.75 2.37
C LEU A 139 2.72 14.08 3.08
N GLY A 140 3.19 14.01 4.33
CA GLY A 140 3.55 15.18 5.14
C GLY A 140 4.58 14.87 6.21
#